data_AF-A0A6F8XZH2-F1
#
_entry.id   AF-A0A6F8XZH2-F1
#
_cell.length_a   1.000
_cell.length_b   1.000
_cell.length_c   1.000
_cell.angle_alpha   90.00
_cell.angle_beta   90.00
_cell.angle_gamma   90.00
#
_symmetry.space_group_name_H-M   'P 1'
#
loop_
_entity.id
_entity.type
_entity.pdbx_description
1 polymer ?
#
loop_
_entity_poly.entity_id
_entity_poly.type
_entity_poly.pdbx_seq_one_letter_code
_entity_poly.pdbx_strand_id
1 'polypeptide(L)'
;MDAVTLAVHEQGDLPFAWSFAQIQRVYKCFDTRVAGNAVVPRMIQTGSGTWDFWIQPARMAITENEINAGDYPCMAVDQDNNITTPAIPVHPRVQEHDGTVLNGNLTHVVPFSAGQYVAQTNHAVIEAALPPVVVADRRGFAHPVAMSTTSVPNTEPVVNGVLNVNFPAPFRRDVYNVVPTADLGNATIASTFVGINSAVCSDTVTVNGQPRRVIELFGFGYRGTFSSPLEANCGYTDLRFNS
;
A
#
# COMPACT_ATOMS: atom_id res chain seq x y z
N MET A 1 -3.84 -3.68 10.13
CA MET A 1 -2.60 -3.25 9.45
C MET A 1 -2.71 -3.47 7.95
N ASP A 2 -1.89 -2.75 7.19
CA ASP A 2 -1.67 -2.87 5.74
C ASP A 2 -0.16 -2.98 5.45
N ALA A 3 0.20 -3.44 4.26
CA ALA A 3 1.56 -3.41 3.74
C ALA A 3 1.61 -2.62 2.43
N VAL A 4 2.65 -1.82 2.22
CA VAL A 4 2.89 -1.10 0.97
C VAL A 4 4.09 -1.73 0.29
N THR A 5 3.89 -2.25 -0.90
CA THR A 5 4.96 -2.83 -1.73
C THR A 5 5.18 -1.98 -2.98
N LEU A 6 6.11 -2.40 -3.82
CA LEU A 6 6.22 -1.95 -5.20
C LEU A 6 5.36 -2.85 -6.09
N ALA A 7 4.66 -2.28 -7.05
CA ALA A 7 4.01 -3.01 -8.13
C ALA A 7 4.81 -2.84 -9.43
N VAL A 8 4.95 -3.93 -10.16
CA VAL A 8 5.52 -3.97 -11.51
C VAL A 8 4.49 -4.53 -12.47
N HIS A 9 4.75 -4.46 -13.78
CA HIS A 9 3.89 -5.13 -14.76
C HIS A 9 4.03 -6.65 -14.65
N GLU A 10 2.94 -7.39 -14.54
CA GLU A 10 2.95 -8.86 -14.36
C GLU A 10 3.54 -9.64 -15.55
N GLN A 11 3.61 -9.01 -16.72
CA GLN A 11 4.21 -9.57 -17.94
C GLN A 11 5.53 -8.86 -18.33
N GLY A 12 6.05 -7.98 -17.47
CA GLY A 12 7.29 -7.25 -17.73
C GLY A 12 8.54 -8.04 -17.32
N ASP A 13 9.70 -7.59 -17.77
CA ASP A 13 11.00 -8.22 -17.45
C ASP A 13 11.61 -7.75 -16.11
N LEU A 14 10.92 -6.87 -15.38
CA LEU A 14 11.37 -6.44 -14.06
C LEU A 14 11.23 -7.59 -13.04
N PRO A 15 12.18 -7.75 -12.10
CA PRO A 15 12.08 -8.82 -11.10
C PRO A 15 10.81 -8.72 -10.25
N PHE A 16 10.29 -9.85 -9.78
CA PHE A 16 9.21 -9.90 -8.78
C PHE A 16 9.73 -9.97 -7.34
N ALA A 17 11.02 -9.79 -7.14
CA ALA A 17 11.65 -9.72 -5.84
C ALA A 17 12.67 -8.60 -5.79
N TRP A 18 12.53 -7.70 -4.82
CA TRP A 18 13.33 -6.49 -4.70
C TRP A 18 13.87 -6.32 -3.28
N SER A 19 15.14 -5.97 -3.17
CA SER A 19 15.66 -5.50 -1.88
C SER A 19 15.25 -4.05 -1.63
N PHE A 20 15.07 -3.70 -0.36
CA PHE A 20 14.80 -2.32 0.06
C PHE A 20 15.84 -1.34 -0.52
N ALA A 21 17.12 -1.70 -0.47
CA ALA A 21 18.19 -0.86 -1.00
C ALA A 21 18.04 -0.58 -2.50
N GLN A 22 17.64 -1.57 -3.30
CA GLN A 22 17.40 -1.39 -4.74
C GLN A 22 16.24 -0.42 -4.98
N ILE A 23 15.12 -0.60 -4.27
CA ILE A 23 13.94 0.27 -4.42
C ILE A 23 14.30 1.72 -4.05
N GLN A 24 14.99 1.90 -2.93
CA GLN A 24 15.43 3.23 -2.49
C GLN A 24 16.36 3.87 -3.51
N ARG A 25 17.29 3.11 -4.11
CA ARG A 25 18.19 3.63 -5.15
C ARG A 25 17.45 4.02 -6.43
N VAL A 26 16.42 3.27 -6.83
CA VAL A 26 15.56 3.63 -7.96
C VAL A 26 14.79 4.93 -7.69
N TYR A 27 14.13 5.04 -6.54
CA TYR A 27 13.37 6.25 -6.18
C TYR A 27 14.27 7.47 -5.91
N LYS A 28 15.54 7.27 -5.51
CA LYS A 28 16.55 8.34 -5.43
C LYS A 28 17.30 8.59 -6.74
N CYS A 29 16.84 8.00 -7.84
CA CYS A 29 17.42 8.16 -9.18
C CYS A 29 18.89 7.73 -9.31
N PHE A 30 19.41 6.93 -8.37
CA PHE A 30 20.75 6.35 -8.46
C PHE A 30 20.81 5.17 -9.42
N ASP A 31 19.72 4.43 -9.57
CA ASP A 31 19.60 3.29 -10.47
C ASP A 31 18.45 3.52 -11.47
N THR A 32 18.77 3.52 -12.76
CA THR A 32 17.80 3.53 -13.87
C THR A 32 17.60 2.16 -14.51
N ARG A 33 18.30 1.14 -13.98
CA ARG A 33 18.17 -0.24 -14.39
C ARG A 33 18.21 -1.19 -13.20
N VAL A 34 17.46 -2.28 -13.28
CA VAL A 34 17.49 -3.39 -12.33
C VAL A 34 17.54 -4.71 -13.10
N ALA A 35 18.49 -5.57 -12.76
CA ALA A 35 18.77 -6.80 -13.49
C ALA A 35 19.00 -6.57 -15.01
N GLY A 36 19.55 -5.42 -15.39
CA GLY A 36 19.78 -5.03 -16.78
C GLY A 36 18.58 -4.37 -17.48
N ASN A 37 17.38 -4.48 -16.91
CA ASN A 37 16.15 -3.91 -17.47
C ASN A 37 15.94 -2.46 -17.02
N ALA A 38 15.44 -1.61 -17.91
CA ALA A 38 15.13 -0.22 -17.56
C ALA A 38 14.02 -0.15 -16.51
N VAL A 39 14.13 0.77 -15.57
CA VAL A 39 13.12 1.01 -14.53
C VAL A 39 12.76 2.49 -14.45
N VAL A 40 11.46 2.77 -14.35
CA VAL A 40 10.91 4.11 -14.24
C VAL A 40 10.03 4.19 -12.98
N PRO A 41 10.48 4.90 -11.91
CA PRO A 41 9.65 5.09 -10.73
C PRO A 41 8.47 6.01 -11.04
N ARG A 42 7.29 5.61 -10.55
CA ARG A 42 6.07 6.42 -10.61
C ARG A 42 5.79 7.03 -9.25
N MET A 43 5.32 8.27 -9.27
CA MET A 43 4.79 8.97 -8.10
C MET A 43 3.27 8.81 -8.04
N ILE A 44 2.75 8.65 -6.81
CA ILE A 44 1.32 8.71 -6.53
C ILE A 44 0.92 10.18 -6.30
N GLN A 45 -0.36 10.54 -6.45
CA GLN A 45 -0.83 11.90 -6.22
C GLN A 45 -0.47 12.43 -4.83
N THR A 46 -0.15 13.72 -4.74
CA THR A 46 0.16 14.40 -3.48
C THR A 46 -1.01 14.30 -2.48
N GLY A 47 -0.70 14.14 -1.20
CA GLY A 47 -1.70 13.97 -0.14
C GLY A 47 -2.30 12.56 -0.07
N SER A 48 -1.77 11.61 -0.85
CA SER A 48 -2.08 10.19 -0.72
C SER A 48 -1.41 9.59 0.52
N GLY A 49 -2.17 8.84 1.31
CA GLY A 49 -1.64 8.15 2.49
C GLY A 49 -0.57 7.11 2.14
N THR A 50 -0.70 6.41 1.01
CA THR A 50 0.34 5.48 0.53
C THR A 50 1.59 6.22 0.07
N TRP A 51 1.43 7.34 -0.64
CA TRP A 51 2.58 8.14 -1.07
C TRP A 51 3.34 8.71 0.13
N ASP A 52 2.63 9.37 1.05
CA ASP A 52 3.21 9.97 2.25
C ASP A 52 3.90 8.91 3.11
N PHE A 53 3.31 7.71 3.22
CA PHE A 53 3.95 6.58 3.89
C PHE A 53 5.25 6.14 3.18
N TRP A 54 5.22 6.05 1.85
CA TRP A 54 6.33 5.54 1.02
C TRP A 54 7.55 6.46 1.05
N ILE A 55 7.34 7.79 1.01
CA ILE A 55 8.42 8.76 0.91
C ILE A 55 9.14 9.02 2.25
N GLN A 56 8.54 8.63 3.38
CA GLN A 56 9.07 8.89 4.73
C GLN A 56 10.54 8.48 4.93
N PRO A 57 11.25 9.12 5.89
CA PRO A 57 12.67 8.83 6.21
C PRO A 57 13.01 7.36 6.49
N ALA A 58 12.04 6.58 6.98
CA ALA A 58 12.24 5.16 7.27
C ALA A 58 12.21 4.25 6.01
N ARG A 59 11.87 4.80 4.84
CA ARG A 59 11.81 4.08 3.55
C ARG A 59 12.61 4.82 2.49
N MET A 60 11.94 5.55 1.59
CA MET A 60 12.64 6.19 0.50
C MET A 60 13.51 7.35 0.99
N ALA A 61 13.17 7.97 2.12
CA ALA A 61 13.90 9.14 2.64
C ALA A 61 14.05 10.22 1.55
N ILE A 62 12.91 10.56 0.96
CA ILE A 62 12.73 11.62 -0.04
C ILE A 62 11.60 12.54 0.45
N THR A 63 11.64 13.83 0.12
CA THR A 63 10.57 14.76 0.50
C THR A 63 9.91 15.40 -0.72
N GLU A 64 8.67 15.85 -0.57
CA GLU A 64 7.99 16.62 -1.62
C GLU A 64 8.75 17.91 -1.95
N ASN A 65 9.44 18.52 -0.98
CA ASN A 65 10.25 19.71 -1.23
C ASN A 65 11.46 19.41 -2.13
N GLU A 66 12.17 18.31 -1.89
CA GLU A 66 13.28 17.85 -2.74
C GLU A 66 12.79 17.49 -4.15
N ILE A 67 11.63 16.83 -4.26
CA ILE A 67 10.99 16.53 -5.55
C ILE A 67 10.68 17.83 -6.29
N ASN A 68 10.06 18.81 -5.61
CA ASN A 68 9.70 20.10 -6.19
C ASN A 68 10.93 20.96 -6.53
N ALA A 69 12.07 20.74 -5.87
CA ALA A 69 13.34 21.38 -6.20
C ALA A 69 14.05 20.70 -7.39
N GLY A 70 13.54 19.56 -7.89
CA GLY A 70 14.16 18.84 -9.01
C GLY A 70 15.35 17.96 -8.60
N ASP A 71 15.54 17.70 -7.30
CA ASP A 71 16.68 16.89 -6.79
C ASP A 71 16.65 15.43 -7.28
N TYR A 72 15.48 14.97 -7.74
CA TYR A 72 15.25 13.61 -8.23
C TYR A 72 14.80 13.62 -9.71
N PRO A 73 15.75 13.69 -10.67
CA PRO A 73 15.46 13.91 -12.10
C PRO A 73 14.69 12.76 -12.78
N CYS A 74 14.68 11.57 -12.19
CA CYS A 74 13.86 10.45 -12.66
C CYS A 74 12.38 10.57 -12.26
N MET A 75 12.03 11.48 -11.35
CA MET A 75 10.67 11.72 -10.88
C MET A 75 10.12 13.07 -11.34
N ALA A 76 10.90 14.14 -11.22
CA ALA A 76 10.53 15.50 -11.64
C ALA A 76 11.75 16.26 -12.16
N VAL A 77 11.53 17.17 -13.12
CA VAL A 77 12.59 17.96 -13.76
C VAL A 77 12.31 19.43 -13.55
N ASP A 78 13.28 20.15 -12.99
CA ASP A 78 13.33 21.60 -13.04
C ASP A 78 13.76 22.01 -14.47
N GLN A 79 12.86 22.70 -15.18
CA GLN A 79 13.07 23.10 -16.56
C GLN A 79 13.53 24.56 -16.71
N ASP A 80 13.42 25.36 -15.66
CA ASP A 80 13.67 26.81 -15.71
C ASP A 80 14.76 27.29 -14.74
N ASN A 81 15.34 26.39 -13.94
CA ASN A 81 16.34 26.68 -12.91
C ASN A 81 15.85 27.73 -11.88
N ASN A 82 14.54 27.82 -11.69
CA ASN A 82 13.93 28.78 -10.77
C ASN A 82 13.41 28.04 -9.54
N ILE A 83 14.07 28.27 -8.41
CA ILE A 83 13.71 27.66 -7.11
C ILE A 83 12.27 27.98 -6.64
N THR A 84 11.60 28.97 -7.26
CA THR A 84 10.20 29.31 -6.96
C THR A 84 9.19 28.60 -7.85
N THR A 85 9.62 28.02 -8.98
CA THR A 85 8.78 27.19 -9.83
C THR A 85 8.97 25.73 -9.42
N PRO A 86 7.91 25.01 -8.98
CA PRO A 86 8.04 23.59 -8.71
C PRO A 86 8.45 22.80 -9.97
N ALA A 87 9.39 21.88 -9.82
CA ALA A 87 9.77 20.92 -10.83
C ALA A 87 8.54 20.16 -11.36
N ILE A 88 8.54 19.88 -12.67
CA ILE A 88 7.43 19.23 -13.34
C ILE A 88 7.64 17.72 -13.27
N PRO A 89 6.66 16.92 -12.80
CA PRO A 89 6.73 15.47 -12.85
C PRO A 89 7.08 14.97 -14.26
N VAL A 90 8.09 14.10 -14.38
CA VAL A 90 8.49 13.44 -15.65
C VAL A 90 7.30 12.72 -16.27
N HIS A 91 6.42 12.21 -15.40
CA HIS A 91 5.15 11.66 -15.79
C HIS A 91 4.02 12.11 -14.86
N PRO A 92 2.76 12.10 -15.34
CA PRO A 92 1.61 12.36 -14.49
C PRO A 92 1.61 11.46 -13.25
N ARG A 93 1.32 12.07 -12.10
CA ARG A 93 1.15 11.34 -10.85
C ARG A 93 -0.04 10.39 -10.98
N VAL A 94 0.13 9.21 -10.40
CA VAL A 94 -0.81 8.10 -10.50
C VAL A 94 -1.84 8.21 -9.39
N GLN A 95 -3.09 7.85 -9.67
CA GLN A 95 -4.09 7.69 -8.63
C GLN A 95 -3.70 6.53 -7.70
N GLU A 96 -3.81 6.76 -6.40
CA GLU A 96 -3.50 5.76 -5.37
C GLU A 96 -4.30 4.47 -5.62
N HIS A 97 -3.61 3.33 -5.57
CA HIS A 97 -4.16 1.99 -5.80
C HIS A 97 -4.71 1.76 -7.21
N ASP A 98 -4.28 2.56 -8.19
CA ASP A 98 -4.60 2.38 -9.60
C ASP A 98 -3.38 1.82 -10.35
N GLY A 99 -3.44 0.52 -10.62
CA GLY A 99 -2.38 -0.22 -11.31
C GLY A 99 -2.48 -0.12 -12.84
N THR A 100 -3.53 0.50 -13.37
CA THR A 100 -3.70 0.68 -14.82
C THR A 100 -2.61 1.54 -15.44
N VAL A 101 -1.87 2.33 -14.64
CA VAL A 101 -0.66 3.03 -15.09
C VAL A 101 0.39 2.08 -15.67
N LEU A 102 0.39 0.82 -15.25
CA LEU A 102 1.33 -0.18 -15.74
C LEU A 102 0.92 -0.73 -17.11
N ASN A 103 -0.34 -0.58 -17.54
CA ASN A 103 -0.82 -1.09 -18.81
C ASN A 103 0.01 -0.53 -19.98
N GLY A 104 0.72 -1.40 -20.69
CA GLY A 104 1.62 -1.01 -21.79
C GLY A 104 2.95 -0.38 -21.34
N ASN A 105 3.19 -0.25 -20.04
CA ASN A 105 4.39 0.35 -19.46
C ASN A 105 5.20 -0.70 -18.67
N LEU A 106 5.86 -1.61 -19.39
CA LEU A 106 6.56 -2.78 -18.82
C LEU A 106 7.73 -2.44 -17.89
N THR A 107 8.27 -1.22 -17.98
CA THR A 107 9.42 -0.74 -17.19
C THR A 107 9.01 0.12 -16.01
N HIS A 108 7.72 0.42 -15.86
CA HIS A 108 7.26 1.31 -14.79
C HIS A 108 7.06 0.53 -13.50
N VAL A 109 7.31 1.23 -12.40
CA VAL A 109 7.07 0.71 -11.04
C VAL A 109 6.33 1.74 -10.22
N VAL A 110 5.38 1.30 -9.40
CA VAL A 110 4.53 2.22 -8.61
C VAL A 110 4.32 1.65 -7.21
N PRO A 111 4.33 2.45 -6.14
CA PRO A 111 4.01 1.95 -4.81
C PRO A 111 2.55 1.48 -4.79
N PHE A 112 2.25 0.41 -4.07
CA PHE A 112 0.93 -0.18 -4.05
C PHE A 112 0.61 -0.78 -2.68
N SER A 113 -0.59 -0.52 -2.17
CA SER A 113 -1.07 -1.16 -0.94
C SER A 113 -1.47 -2.60 -1.25
N ALA A 114 -0.84 -3.53 -0.56
CA ALA A 114 -1.18 -4.95 -0.61
C ALA A 114 -2.63 -5.18 -0.18
N GLY A 115 -3.11 -4.44 0.83
CA GLY A 115 -4.49 -4.54 1.28
C GLY A 115 -5.48 -4.13 0.20
N GLN A 116 -5.21 -3.04 -0.51
CA GLN A 116 -6.06 -2.59 -1.62
C GLN A 116 -5.98 -3.53 -2.81
N TYR A 117 -4.82 -4.11 -3.10
CA TYR A 117 -4.70 -5.16 -4.10
C TYR A 117 -5.58 -6.37 -3.75
N VAL A 118 -5.56 -6.83 -2.49
CA VAL A 118 -6.41 -7.92 -2.02
C VAL A 118 -7.90 -7.56 -2.07
N ALA A 119 -8.29 -6.35 -1.63
CA ALA A 119 -9.67 -5.88 -1.68
C ALA A 119 -10.20 -5.85 -3.11
N GLN A 120 -9.43 -5.29 -4.04
CA GLN A 120 -9.78 -5.25 -5.46
C GLN A 120 -9.82 -6.65 -6.08
N THR A 121 -8.94 -7.56 -5.67
CA THR A 121 -8.99 -8.98 -6.07
C THR A 121 -10.29 -9.64 -5.60
N ASN A 122 -10.76 -9.30 -4.41
CA ASN A 122 -11.96 -9.86 -3.80
C ASN A 122 -13.24 -9.10 -4.15
N HIS A 123 -13.22 -8.13 -5.07
CA HIS A 123 -14.32 -7.19 -5.27
C HIS A 123 -15.70 -7.87 -5.45
N ALA A 124 -15.78 -8.88 -6.32
CA ALA A 124 -17.02 -9.60 -6.58
C ALA A 124 -17.55 -10.36 -5.35
N VAL A 125 -16.65 -10.90 -4.52
CA VAL A 125 -17.03 -11.58 -3.27
C VAL A 125 -17.54 -10.57 -2.25
N ILE A 126 -16.87 -9.43 -2.13
CA ILE A 126 -17.28 -8.34 -1.22
C ILE A 126 -18.67 -7.83 -1.60
N GLU A 127 -18.90 -7.53 -2.88
CA GLU A 127 -20.18 -7.01 -3.38
C GLU A 127 -21.33 -8.01 -3.18
N ALA A 128 -21.07 -9.31 -3.34
CA ALA A 128 -22.07 -10.35 -3.13
C ALA A 128 -22.40 -10.55 -1.63
N ALA A 129 -21.39 -10.48 -0.76
CA ALA A 129 -21.54 -10.80 0.66
C ALA A 129 -21.96 -9.59 1.52
N LEU A 130 -21.61 -8.37 1.11
CA LEU A 130 -21.73 -7.15 1.92
C LEU A 130 -22.39 -5.99 1.15
N PRO A 131 -23.62 -6.15 0.63
CA PRO A 131 -24.30 -5.06 -0.05
C PRO A 131 -24.57 -3.88 0.91
N PRO A 132 -24.45 -2.61 0.46
CA PRO A 132 -24.21 -2.14 -0.91
C PRO A 132 -22.73 -1.79 -1.19
N VAL A 133 -21.76 -2.43 -0.51
CA VAL A 133 -20.33 -2.09 -0.67
C VAL A 133 -19.88 -2.40 -2.10
N VAL A 134 -19.21 -1.44 -2.73
CA VAL A 134 -18.62 -1.58 -4.07
C VAL A 134 -17.12 -1.38 -3.97
N VAL A 135 -16.35 -2.26 -4.63
CA VAL A 135 -14.89 -2.13 -4.72
C VAL A 135 -14.51 -2.10 -6.19
N ALA A 136 -14.02 -0.96 -6.66
CA ALA A 136 -13.58 -0.85 -8.05
C ALA A 136 -12.27 -1.61 -8.25
N ASP A 137 -12.25 -2.60 -9.15
CA ASP A 137 -11.01 -3.24 -9.59
C ASP A 137 -10.26 -2.34 -10.57
N ARG A 138 -9.14 -1.80 -10.12
CA ARG A 138 -8.21 -0.94 -10.88
C ARG A 138 -6.81 -1.51 -10.89
N ARG A 139 -6.65 -2.81 -10.63
CA ARG A 139 -5.32 -3.43 -10.55
C ARG A 139 -4.59 -3.39 -11.89
N GLY A 140 -5.32 -3.41 -13.02
CA GLY A 140 -4.69 -3.52 -14.34
C GLY A 140 -3.74 -4.71 -14.37
N PHE A 141 -2.55 -4.52 -14.96
CA PHE A 141 -1.47 -5.52 -14.97
C PHE A 141 -0.52 -5.41 -13.76
N ALA A 142 -0.94 -4.80 -12.64
CA ALA A 142 -0.09 -4.67 -11.47
C ALA A 142 0.17 -6.02 -10.79
N HIS A 143 1.44 -6.30 -10.58
CA HIS A 143 1.93 -7.40 -9.75
C HIS A 143 2.68 -6.83 -8.53
N PRO A 144 2.10 -6.92 -7.32
CA PRO A 144 2.79 -6.59 -6.08
C PRO A 144 4.01 -7.50 -5.90
N VAL A 145 5.20 -6.95 -5.70
CA VAL A 145 6.45 -7.74 -5.62
C VAL A 145 6.79 -8.17 -4.20
N ALA A 146 7.56 -9.25 -4.08
CA ALA A 146 8.23 -9.60 -2.85
C ALA A 146 9.30 -8.56 -2.49
N MET A 147 9.46 -8.31 -1.20
CA MET A 147 10.46 -7.37 -0.71
C MET A 147 11.34 -7.99 0.37
N SER A 148 12.62 -7.60 0.38
CA SER A 148 13.60 -8.00 1.39
C SER A 148 14.27 -6.81 2.06
N THR A 149 14.77 -7.05 3.27
CA THR A 149 15.68 -6.14 3.98
C THR A 149 16.95 -6.89 4.35
N THR A 150 17.90 -6.25 5.01
CA THR A 150 19.12 -6.92 5.50
C THR A 150 18.81 -8.07 6.47
N SER A 151 17.66 -8.04 7.15
CA SER A 151 17.29 -8.98 8.20
C SER A 151 16.09 -9.88 7.84
N VAL A 152 15.45 -9.63 6.70
CA VAL A 152 14.23 -10.34 6.27
C VAL A 152 14.40 -10.76 4.81
N PRO A 153 14.24 -12.05 4.46
CA PRO A 153 14.34 -12.53 3.08
C PRO A 153 13.20 -11.97 2.22
N ASN A 154 13.23 -12.26 0.91
CA ASN A 154 12.15 -11.90 0.00
C ASN A 154 10.83 -12.47 0.53
N THR A 155 9.94 -11.57 0.89
CA THR A 155 8.66 -11.89 1.52
C THR A 155 7.56 -11.31 0.65
N GLU A 156 6.62 -12.15 0.21
CA GLU A 156 5.47 -11.72 -0.58
C GLU A 156 4.51 -10.87 0.26
N PRO A 157 3.91 -9.80 -0.29
CA PRO A 157 2.94 -8.98 0.43
C PRO A 157 1.59 -9.67 0.61
N VAL A 158 1.27 -10.65 -0.23
CA VAL A 158 0.01 -11.42 -0.21
C VAL A 158 0.33 -12.90 -0.25
N VAL A 159 -0.25 -13.68 0.67
CA VAL A 159 -0.11 -15.14 0.74
C VAL A 159 -1.49 -15.75 0.90
N ASN A 160 -1.82 -16.76 0.08
CA ASN A 160 -3.14 -17.40 0.07
C ASN A 160 -4.32 -16.42 -0.13
N GLY A 161 -4.08 -15.33 -0.86
CA GLY A 161 -5.10 -14.31 -1.14
C GLY A 161 -5.47 -13.42 0.05
N VAL A 162 -4.64 -13.39 1.10
CA VAL A 162 -4.76 -12.45 2.23
C VAL A 162 -3.43 -11.74 2.45
N LEU A 163 -3.46 -10.64 3.19
CA LEU A 163 -2.26 -9.88 3.55
C LEU A 163 -1.26 -10.75 4.32
N ASN A 164 0.01 -10.72 3.91
CA ASN A 164 1.08 -11.31 4.68
C ASN A 164 1.50 -10.38 5.82
N VAL A 165 1.05 -10.66 7.04
CA VAL A 165 1.36 -9.84 8.22
C VAL A 165 2.85 -9.84 8.60
N ASN A 166 3.62 -10.78 8.05
CA ASN A 166 5.06 -10.87 8.23
C ASN A 166 5.86 -10.09 7.17
N PHE A 167 5.20 -9.29 6.31
CA PHE A 167 5.88 -8.42 5.35
C PHE A 167 6.90 -7.50 6.06
N PRO A 168 8.03 -7.14 5.43
CA PRO A 168 9.13 -6.51 6.16
C PRO A 168 8.70 -5.21 6.85
N ALA A 169 9.12 -5.06 8.12
CA ALA A 169 8.61 -4.04 9.03
C ALA A 169 8.60 -2.59 8.49
N PRO A 170 9.62 -2.11 7.76
CA PRO A 170 9.60 -0.76 7.19
C PRO A 170 8.40 -0.50 6.28
N PHE A 171 7.84 -1.54 5.66
CA PHE A 171 6.79 -1.42 4.66
C PHE A 171 5.40 -1.76 5.18
N ARG A 172 5.27 -1.99 6.48
CA ARG A 172 3.97 -2.18 7.13
C ARG A 172 3.50 -0.87 7.76
N ARG A 173 2.19 -0.67 7.76
CA ARG A 173 1.53 0.44 8.43
C ARG A 173 0.29 -0.01 9.16
N ASP A 174 -0.04 0.69 10.22
CA ASP A 174 -1.30 0.49 10.90
C ASP A 174 -2.39 1.29 10.21
N VAL A 175 -3.60 0.76 10.25
CA VAL A 175 -4.78 1.35 9.63
C VAL A 175 -5.86 1.40 10.69
N TYR A 176 -6.65 2.47 10.67
CA TYR A 176 -7.61 2.78 11.71
C TYR A 176 -8.96 3.06 11.08
N ASN A 177 -10.01 2.62 11.78
CA ASN A 177 -11.36 3.09 11.49
C ASN A 177 -11.48 4.48 12.11
N VAL A 178 -11.79 5.47 11.28
CA VAL A 178 -12.08 6.83 11.73
C VAL A 178 -13.58 6.99 11.77
N VAL A 179 -14.10 7.36 12.94
CA VAL A 179 -15.53 7.60 13.16
C VAL A 179 -15.71 9.01 13.69
N PRO A 180 -16.74 9.75 13.25
CA PRO A 180 -17.05 11.05 13.84
C PRO A 180 -17.24 10.93 15.35
N THR A 181 -16.77 11.91 16.12
CA THR A 181 -16.91 11.91 17.58
C THR A 181 -18.37 11.74 18.04
N ALA A 182 -19.32 12.32 17.29
CA ALA A 182 -20.75 12.22 17.57
C ALA A 182 -21.28 10.77 17.48
N ASP A 183 -20.60 9.91 16.72
CA ASP A 183 -20.99 8.53 16.46
C ASP A 183 -20.29 7.52 17.40
N LEU A 184 -19.48 7.97 18.35
CA LEU A 184 -18.82 7.06 19.31
C LEU A 184 -19.81 6.28 20.18
N GLY A 185 -21.03 6.80 20.39
CA GLY A 185 -22.11 6.11 21.09
C GLY A 185 -22.99 5.24 20.19
N ASN A 186 -22.73 5.20 18.89
CA ASN A 186 -23.56 4.47 17.94
C ASN A 186 -23.33 2.95 18.09
N ALA A 187 -24.37 2.24 18.51
CA ALA A 187 -24.32 0.81 18.78
C ALA A 187 -23.94 -0.02 17.54
N THR A 188 -24.32 0.41 16.33
CA THR A 188 -23.98 -0.28 15.08
C THR A 188 -22.49 -0.11 14.75
N ILE A 189 -21.93 1.08 14.96
CA ILE A 189 -20.48 1.30 14.78
C ILE A 189 -19.70 0.49 15.81
N ALA A 190 -20.17 0.47 17.05
CA ALA A 190 -19.57 -0.33 18.11
C ALA A 190 -19.59 -1.83 17.76
N SER A 191 -20.74 -2.39 17.40
CA SER A 191 -20.82 -3.81 17.03
C SER A 191 -20.00 -4.16 15.78
N THR A 192 -19.83 -3.21 14.86
CA THR A 192 -19.08 -3.43 13.61
C THR A 192 -17.58 -3.41 13.80
N PHE A 193 -17.05 -2.50 14.65
CA PHE A 193 -15.61 -2.21 14.70
C PHE A 193 -14.95 -2.34 16.08
N VAL A 194 -15.70 -2.47 17.16
CA VAL A 194 -15.16 -2.39 18.53
C VAL A 194 -15.02 -3.77 19.18
N GLY A 195 -13.80 -4.07 19.60
CA GLY A 195 -13.39 -5.32 20.23
C GLY A 195 -13.07 -6.44 19.23
N ILE A 196 -12.39 -7.48 19.75
CA ILE A 196 -12.00 -8.67 18.98
C ILE A 196 -13.20 -9.46 18.42
N ASN A 197 -14.37 -9.29 19.03
CA ASN A 197 -15.61 -9.96 18.62
C ASN A 197 -16.46 -9.11 17.64
N SER A 198 -16.01 -7.92 17.26
CA SER A 198 -16.72 -7.06 16.31
C SER A 198 -16.95 -7.76 14.97
N ALA A 199 -18.02 -7.39 14.27
CA ALA A 199 -18.44 -8.04 13.03
C ALA A 199 -17.30 -8.10 11.99
N VAL A 200 -16.54 -7.02 11.82
CA VAL A 200 -15.40 -6.99 10.88
C VAL A 200 -14.32 -8.03 11.21
N CYS A 201 -14.19 -8.40 12.49
CA CYS A 201 -13.17 -9.30 13.01
C CYS A 201 -13.64 -10.75 13.14
N SER A 202 -14.93 -11.00 13.33
CA SER A 202 -15.48 -12.32 13.64
C SER A 202 -16.31 -12.91 12.50
N ASP A 203 -16.98 -12.08 11.70
CA ASP A 203 -17.78 -12.57 10.59
C ASP A 203 -16.89 -13.13 9.48
N THR A 204 -17.36 -14.22 8.88
CA THR A 204 -16.65 -14.91 7.80
C THR A 204 -17.50 -15.04 6.55
N VAL A 205 -16.84 -14.96 5.40
CA VAL A 205 -17.40 -15.21 4.08
C VAL A 205 -16.61 -16.36 3.45
N THR A 206 -17.28 -17.24 2.72
CA THR A 206 -16.61 -18.34 2.02
C THR A 206 -15.96 -17.82 0.74
N VAL A 207 -14.64 -17.95 0.64
CA VAL A 207 -13.86 -17.64 -0.57
C VAL A 207 -13.17 -18.91 -1.04
N ASN A 208 -13.49 -19.36 -2.26
CA ASN A 208 -12.94 -20.59 -2.83
C ASN A 208 -13.05 -21.81 -1.90
N GLY A 209 -14.18 -21.94 -1.20
CA GLY A 209 -14.45 -23.03 -0.26
C GLY A 209 -13.77 -22.92 1.11
N GLN A 210 -13.10 -21.79 1.42
CA GLN A 210 -12.48 -21.54 2.71
C GLN A 210 -13.13 -20.35 3.44
N PRO A 211 -13.37 -20.42 4.76
CA PRO A 211 -13.85 -19.28 5.52
C PRO A 211 -12.76 -18.20 5.60
N ARG A 212 -13.15 -16.96 5.30
CA ARG A 212 -12.28 -15.77 5.37
C ARG A 212 -12.97 -14.69 6.17
N ARG A 213 -12.26 -14.04 7.10
CA ARG A 213 -12.87 -12.94 7.85
C ARG A 213 -13.13 -11.74 6.96
N VAL A 214 -14.16 -10.97 7.28
CA VAL A 214 -14.48 -9.74 6.56
C VAL A 214 -13.27 -8.81 6.47
N ILE A 215 -12.52 -8.60 7.56
CA ILE A 215 -11.30 -7.77 7.54
C ILE A 215 -10.25 -8.23 6.52
N GLU A 216 -10.12 -9.55 6.31
CA GLU A 216 -9.15 -10.14 5.38
C GLU A 216 -9.61 -10.01 3.92
N LEU A 217 -10.93 -9.92 3.67
CA LEU A 217 -11.46 -9.62 2.33
C LEU A 217 -10.97 -8.26 1.84
N PHE A 218 -10.96 -7.27 2.73
CA PHE A 218 -10.43 -5.93 2.48
C PHE A 218 -8.90 -5.86 2.57
N GLY A 219 -8.23 -7.00 2.69
CA GLY A 219 -6.78 -7.07 2.66
C GLY A 219 -6.07 -6.53 3.90
N PHE A 220 -6.78 -6.42 5.02
CA PHE A 220 -6.15 -6.02 6.28
C PHE A 220 -5.85 -7.23 7.16
N GLY A 221 -4.72 -7.17 7.86
CA GLY A 221 -4.28 -8.18 8.81
C GLY A 221 -4.08 -7.62 10.22
N TYR A 222 -3.85 -8.51 11.18
CA TYR A 222 -3.55 -8.21 12.58
C TYR A 222 -2.20 -8.83 12.95
N ARG A 223 -1.47 -8.21 13.87
CA ARG A 223 -0.19 -8.74 14.37
C ARG A 223 -0.49 -9.58 15.61
N GLY A 224 0.12 -10.75 15.71
CA GLY A 224 -0.14 -11.72 16.79
C GLY A 224 0.70 -11.51 18.05
N THR A 225 1.72 -10.66 18.02
CA THR A 225 2.61 -10.37 19.15
C THR A 225 2.56 -8.90 19.49
N PHE A 226 2.14 -8.59 20.71
CA PHE A 226 1.89 -7.23 21.19
C PHE A 226 3.17 -6.61 21.75
N SER A 227 3.97 -5.92 20.93
CA SER A 227 5.05 -5.07 21.45
C SER A 227 4.60 -3.60 21.65
N SER A 228 3.42 -3.25 21.14
CA SER A 228 2.83 -1.91 21.20
C SER A 228 1.29 -1.99 21.05
N PRO A 229 0.51 -1.01 21.56
CA PRO A 229 -0.92 -0.89 21.29
C PRO A 229 -1.26 -0.88 19.79
N LEU A 230 -0.30 -0.47 18.96
CA LEU A 230 -0.37 -0.46 17.48
C LEU A 230 -0.40 -1.86 16.86
N GLU A 231 0.02 -2.88 17.62
CA GLU A 231 0.08 -4.28 17.18
C GLU A 231 -1.07 -5.12 17.76
N ALA A 232 -2.12 -4.46 18.27
CA ALA A 232 -3.24 -5.11 18.93
C ALA A 232 -4.12 -5.95 18.00
N ASN A 233 -4.99 -6.74 18.62
CA ASN A 233 -5.98 -7.56 17.94
C ASN A 233 -6.92 -6.71 17.06
N CYS A 234 -7.54 -7.35 16.07
CA CYS A 234 -8.59 -6.72 15.29
C CYS A 234 -9.65 -6.06 16.19
N GLY A 235 -10.10 -4.86 15.82
CA GLY A 235 -11.13 -4.11 16.55
C GLY A 235 -10.68 -3.50 17.87
N TYR A 236 -9.39 -3.51 18.20
CA TYR A 236 -8.91 -2.90 19.44
C TYR A 236 -9.11 -1.38 19.45
N THR A 237 -9.73 -0.87 20.52
CA THR A 237 -10.24 0.52 20.59
C THR A 237 -9.45 1.47 21.48
N ASP A 238 -8.41 1.02 22.17
CA ASP A 238 -7.61 1.92 23.02
C ASP A 238 -6.64 2.79 22.20
N LEU A 239 -6.71 2.71 20.87
CA LEU A 239 -6.02 3.58 19.93
C LEU A 239 -6.73 4.93 19.87
N ARG A 240 -6.52 5.76 20.91
CA ARG A 240 -6.83 7.19 20.87
C ARG A 240 -5.52 7.95 20.71
N PHE A 241 -5.29 8.52 19.54
CA PHE A 241 -4.37 9.65 19.43
C PHE A 241 -5.21 10.90 19.19
N ASN A 242 -4.92 11.94 19.98
CA ASN A 242 -5.49 13.27 19.85
C ASN A 242 -5.55 13.69 18.38
N SER A 243 -6.77 13.76 17.85
CA SER A 243 -7.13 14.58 16.69
C SER A 243 -7.07 16.05 17.07
#